data_AF-A0A520GSJ7-F1
#
_entry.id   AF-A0A520GSJ7-F1
#
_cell.length_a   1.000
_cell.length_b   1.000
_cell.length_c   1.000
_cell.angle_alpha   90.00
_cell.angle_beta   90.00
_cell.angle_gamma   90.00
#
_symmetry.space_group_name_H-M   'P 1'
#
loop_
_entity.id
_entity.type
_entity.pdbx_description
1 polymer ?
#
loop_
_entity_poly.entity_id
_entity_poly.type
_entity_poly.pdbx_seq_one_letter_code
_entity_poly.pdbx_strand_id
1 'polypeptide(L)'
;ILYQLIHSLEKAEKRNFKLYIKRSSANQDLKIIELFDAIDKLSSYDEVVLLKKLKSIKKPQLANTKVHLYKQLLASLRVIKSTESIDMQLHEQLDYARILYNKGLYLQSLKILERVKELAISFNQESFIIQAISLEKKIETLHITRSIENRAERLSAEANEVNEKRRIITRLSNLALRLYSWYIKNGHARNEKDETGVIEYFKAHLPPESEFQTGFYERMYLYQSYCWLAFIRQDFLMYYRYTQKWVDLFEAQPFMIEVEPGHYIKGMHNLMNAHFDLRNYRKFALALKAFENFSNSAVANQHDNNRIQTFVYLNSAKLNHHIILGTFKDALLLVPH
;
A
#
# COMPACT_ATOMS: atom_id res chain seq x y z
N ILE A 1 2.60 7.88 19.30
CA ILE A 1 3.36 7.96 18.04
C ILE A 1 4.82 7.54 18.22
N LEU A 2 5.75 8.40 18.69
CA LEU A 2 7.19 8.05 18.77
C LEU A 2 7.47 6.76 19.58
N TYR A 3 6.81 6.62 20.74
CA TYR A 3 6.90 5.41 21.56
C TYR A 3 6.50 4.15 20.77
N GLN A 4 5.37 4.18 20.07
CA GLN A 4 4.87 3.06 19.28
C GLN A 4 5.83 2.71 18.14
N LEU A 5 6.36 3.72 17.44
CA LEU A 5 7.33 3.50 16.37
C LEU A 5 8.60 2.84 16.89
N ILE A 6 9.17 3.27 18.03
CA ILE A 6 10.38 2.64 18.58
C ILE A 6 10.11 1.18 18.97
N HIS A 7 8.93 0.89 19.52
CA HIS A 7 8.57 -0.47 19.93
C HIS A 7 8.19 -1.38 18.77
N SER A 8 7.81 -0.85 17.60
CA SER A 8 7.57 -1.66 16.40
C SER A 8 8.87 -2.09 15.71
N LEU A 9 10.02 -1.50 16.05
CA LEU A 9 11.29 -1.80 15.37
C LEU A 9 11.83 -3.19 15.73
N GLU A 10 12.40 -3.85 14.74
CA GLU A 10 13.19 -5.05 14.94
C GLU A 10 14.55 -4.75 15.58
N LYS A 11 15.17 -5.76 16.21
CA LYS A 11 16.51 -5.63 16.81
C LYS A 11 17.54 -5.11 15.79
N ALA A 12 17.46 -5.53 14.53
CA ALA A 12 18.35 -5.08 13.46
C ALA A 12 18.14 -3.59 13.13
N GLU A 13 16.89 -3.14 13.03
CA GLU A 13 16.55 -1.74 12.78
C GLU A 13 17.00 -0.82 13.92
N LYS A 14 16.77 -1.24 15.18
CA LYS A 14 17.26 -0.49 16.36
C LYS A 14 18.79 -0.36 16.35
N ARG A 15 19.50 -1.43 15.97
CA ARG A 15 20.97 -1.40 15.84
C ARG A 15 21.41 -0.46 14.71
N ASN A 16 20.78 -0.54 13.55
CA ASN A 16 21.10 0.30 12.40
C ASN A 16 20.86 1.78 12.70
N PHE A 17 19.77 2.13 13.37
CA PHE A 17 19.51 3.50 13.81
C PHE A 17 20.64 4.07 14.68
N LYS A 18 21.10 3.29 15.67
CA LYS A 18 22.23 3.71 16.52
C LYS A 18 23.52 3.91 15.72
N LEU A 19 23.79 3.07 14.72
CA LEU A 19 24.94 3.23 13.83
C LEU A 19 24.81 4.46 12.92
N TYR A 20 23.61 4.68 12.37
CA TYR A 20 23.29 5.83 11.53
C TYR A 20 23.57 7.15 12.26
N ILE A 21 23.05 7.28 13.50
CA ILE A 21 23.31 8.47 14.33
C ILE A 21 24.80 8.63 14.64
N LYS A 22 25.51 7.55 15.01
CA LYS A 22 26.95 7.62 15.34
C LYS A 22 27.83 8.07 14.16
N ARG A 23 27.42 7.85 12.92
CA ARG A 23 28.17 8.29 11.73
C ARG A 23 28.11 9.81 11.53
N SER A 24 27.10 10.49 12.07
CA SER A 24 26.88 11.93 11.87
C SER A 24 27.75 12.85 12.77
N SER A 25 28.55 12.27 13.68
CA SER A 25 29.66 12.90 14.41
C SER A 25 29.41 14.28 15.04
N ALA A 26 28.32 14.46 15.80
CA ALA A 26 28.08 15.65 16.63
C ALA A 26 27.61 15.32 18.05
N ASN A 27 27.90 16.17 19.05
CA ASN A 27 27.46 15.98 20.44
C ASN A 27 25.92 15.89 20.62
N GLN A 28 25.13 16.38 19.66
CA GLN A 28 23.67 16.23 19.65
C GLN A 28 23.24 14.77 19.46
N ASP A 29 24.07 13.94 18.83
CA ASP A 29 23.81 12.55 18.49
C ASP A 29 23.75 11.65 19.74
N LEU A 30 24.55 11.96 20.77
CA LEU A 30 24.55 11.22 22.04
C LEU A 30 23.22 11.39 22.80
N LYS A 31 22.65 12.60 22.78
CA LYS A 31 21.34 12.87 23.42
C LYS A 31 20.21 12.13 22.72
N ILE A 32 20.30 11.99 21.40
CA ILE A 32 19.29 11.27 20.61
C ILE A 32 19.32 9.78 20.90
N ILE A 33 20.51 9.18 21.01
CA ILE A 33 20.66 7.79 21.42
C ILE A 33 20.16 7.59 22.86
N GLU A 34 20.49 8.50 23.78
CA GLU A 34 20.01 8.43 25.17
C GLU A 34 18.47 8.47 25.23
N LEU A 35 17.84 9.39 24.50
CA LEU A 35 16.38 9.48 24.44
C LEU A 35 15.75 8.22 23.83
N PHE A 36 16.33 7.71 22.75
CA PHE A 36 15.88 6.48 22.11
C PHE A 36 15.92 5.30 23.09
N ASP A 37 17.05 5.08 23.77
CA ASP A 37 17.23 3.99 24.73
C ASP A 37 16.33 4.12 25.96
N ALA A 38 16.09 5.36 26.40
CA ALA A 38 15.17 5.61 27.50
C ALA A 38 13.73 5.25 27.12
N ILE A 39 13.28 5.62 25.92
CA ILE A 39 11.95 5.30 25.42
C ILE A 39 11.79 3.80 25.16
N ASP A 40 12.77 3.15 24.53
CA ASP A 40 12.76 1.71 24.20
C ASP A 40 12.64 0.80 25.45
N LYS A 41 13.05 1.29 26.62
CA LYS A 41 13.00 0.57 27.90
C LYS A 41 11.72 0.84 28.70
N LEU A 42 10.81 1.69 28.22
CA LEU A 42 9.56 1.96 28.92
C LEU A 42 8.54 0.89 28.56
N SER A 43 7.82 0.38 29.56
CA SER A 43 6.68 -0.55 29.35
C SER A 43 5.41 0.17 28.90
N SER A 44 5.29 1.45 29.25
CA SER A 44 4.22 2.35 28.83
C SER A 44 4.77 3.78 28.76
N TYR A 45 4.19 4.61 27.89
CA TYR A 45 4.64 5.99 27.76
C TYR A 45 4.19 6.84 28.96
N ASP A 46 5.16 7.26 29.77
CA ASP A 46 4.99 8.24 30.84
C ASP A 46 6.13 9.27 30.76
N GLU A 47 5.78 10.54 30.55
CA GLU A 47 6.75 11.62 30.38
C GLU A 47 7.51 11.98 31.68
N VAL A 48 6.87 11.83 32.84
CA VAL A 48 7.50 12.08 34.14
C VAL A 48 8.55 11.01 34.41
N VAL A 49 8.22 9.74 34.15
CA VAL A 49 9.18 8.63 34.26
C VAL A 49 10.31 8.79 33.26
N LEU A 50 10.01 9.18 32.02
CA LEU A 50 11.01 9.42 30.98
C LEU A 50 12.01 10.49 31.42
N LEU A 51 11.53 11.65 31.90
CA LEU A 51 12.41 12.73 32.36
C LEU A 51 13.31 12.32 33.53
N LYS A 52 12.82 11.48 34.44
CA LYS A 52 13.64 10.93 35.53
C LYS A 52 14.77 10.01 35.04
N LYS A 53 14.60 9.36 33.89
CA LYS A 53 15.61 8.47 33.29
C LYS A 53 16.65 9.23 32.45
N LEU A 54 16.36 10.44 32.00
CA LEU A 54 17.25 11.26 31.18
C LEU A 54 18.21 12.07 32.05
N LYS A 55 19.51 12.01 31.74
CA LYS A 55 20.59 12.74 32.41
C LYS A 55 20.94 14.04 31.68
N SER A 56 20.95 14.01 30.34
CA SER A 56 21.47 15.14 29.54
C SER A 56 20.39 16.06 28.93
N ILE A 57 19.11 15.66 29.03
CA ILE A 57 17.97 16.35 28.42
C ILE A 57 17.08 16.93 29.52
N LYS A 58 16.90 18.26 29.49
CA LYS A 58 16.01 18.96 30.42
C LYS A 58 14.58 19.02 29.88
N LYS A 59 13.59 19.20 30.76
CA LYS A 59 12.16 19.31 30.41
C LYS A 59 11.86 20.27 29.23
N PRO A 60 12.45 21.49 29.16
CA PRO A 60 12.20 22.40 28.02
C PRO A 60 12.72 21.87 26.67
N GLN A 61 13.75 21.01 26.70
CA GLN A 61 14.38 20.47 25.49
C GLN A 61 13.67 19.21 24.98
N LEU A 62 12.96 18.49 25.85
CA LEU A 62 12.39 17.17 25.56
C LEU A 62 11.50 17.18 24.32
N ALA A 63 10.62 18.18 24.16
CA ALA A 63 9.73 18.27 23.00
C ALA A 63 10.52 18.33 21.68
N ASN A 64 11.50 19.24 21.60
CA ASN A 64 12.34 19.39 20.42
C ASN A 64 13.22 18.16 20.16
N THR A 65 13.75 17.54 21.22
CA THR A 65 14.55 16.31 21.09
C THR A 65 13.69 15.12 20.62
N LYS A 66 12.42 15.01 21.06
CA LYS A 66 11.48 14.00 20.55
C LYS A 66 11.22 14.20 19.05
N VAL A 67 10.99 15.44 18.61
CA VAL A 67 10.81 15.76 17.19
C VAL A 67 12.06 15.42 16.38
N HIS A 68 13.26 15.77 16.89
CA HIS A 68 14.51 15.45 16.21
C HIS A 68 14.76 13.94 16.13
N LEU A 69 14.56 13.21 17.24
CA LEU A 69 14.66 11.75 17.26
C LEU A 69 13.71 11.11 16.25
N TYR A 70 12.45 11.56 16.20
CA TYR A 70 11.48 11.06 15.23
C TYR A 70 11.96 11.26 13.78
N LYS A 71 12.45 12.46 13.44
CA LYS A 71 12.98 12.76 12.10
C LYS A 71 14.18 11.87 11.75
N GLN A 72 15.14 11.72 12.66
CA GLN A 72 16.32 10.88 12.42
C GLN A 72 15.97 9.40 12.31
N LEU A 73 14.99 8.94 13.09
CA LEU A 73 14.53 7.56 13.04
C LEU A 73 13.90 7.25 11.68
N LEU A 74 13.02 8.11 11.19
CA LEU A 74 12.45 7.97 9.85
C LEU A 74 13.52 8.04 8.75
N ALA A 75 14.50 8.94 8.87
CA ALA A 75 15.59 9.05 7.91
C ALA A 75 16.45 7.76 7.87
N SER A 76 16.76 7.19 9.04
CA SER A 76 17.49 5.91 9.12
C SER A 76 16.70 4.76 8.52
N LEU A 77 15.39 4.69 8.77
CA LEU A 77 14.53 3.65 8.20
C LEU A 77 14.42 3.77 6.68
N ARG A 78 14.31 5.01 6.16
CA ARG A 78 14.29 5.28 4.72
C ARG A 78 15.51 4.69 4.01
N VAL A 79 16.70 4.82 4.59
CA VAL A 79 17.94 4.30 4.00
C VAL A 79 17.96 2.77 3.92
N ILE A 80 17.34 2.08 4.88
CA ILE A 80 17.27 0.62 4.90
C ILE A 80 16.23 0.11 3.89
N LYS A 81 15.10 0.82 3.79
CA LYS A 81 13.92 0.38 3.05
C LYS A 81 13.83 0.91 1.61
N SER A 82 14.71 1.81 1.18
CA SER A 82 14.61 2.47 -0.13
C SER A 82 14.69 1.51 -1.32
N THR A 83 15.38 0.38 -1.20
CA THR A 83 15.50 -0.62 -2.27
C THR A 83 14.33 -1.60 -2.30
N GLU A 84 13.54 -1.69 -1.22
CA GLU A 84 12.45 -2.66 -1.09
C GLU A 84 11.13 -2.19 -1.71
N SER A 85 10.95 -0.88 -1.91
CA SER A 85 9.70 -0.28 -2.37
C SER A 85 9.89 0.45 -3.69
N ILE A 86 9.11 0.07 -4.71
CA ILE A 86 9.14 0.73 -6.02
C ILE A 86 8.84 2.23 -5.91
N ASP A 87 7.91 2.63 -5.05
CA ASP A 87 7.59 4.04 -4.79
C ASP A 87 8.79 4.80 -4.23
N MET A 88 9.53 4.20 -3.30
CA MET A 88 10.73 4.82 -2.72
C MET A 88 11.83 4.97 -3.77
N GLN A 89 12.02 3.96 -4.63
CA GLN A 89 12.99 4.03 -5.73
C GLN A 89 12.60 5.13 -6.73
N LEU A 90 11.33 5.20 -7.16
CA LEU A 90 10.86 6.22 -8.09
C LEU A 90 10.98 7.63 -7.51
N HIS A 91 10.67 7.82 -6.22
CA HIS A 91 10.88 9.08 -5.52
C HIS A 91 12.36 9.49 -5.51
N GLU A 92 13.26 8.56 -5.19
CA GLU A 92 14.69 8.82 -5.18
C GLU A 92 15.21 9.24 -6.57
N GLN A 93 14.78 8.56 -7.64
CA GLN A 93 15.16 8.94 -9.00
C GLN A 93 14.61 10.32 -9.40
N LEU A 94 13.37 10.65 -9.02
CA LEU A 94 12.82 12.00 -9.22
C LEU A 94 13.61 13.07 -8.44
N ASP A 95 14.06 12.78 -7.22
CA ASP A 95 14.91 13.66 -6.43
C ASP A 95 16.25 13.89 -7.15
N TYR A 96 16.89 12.83 -7.67
CA TYR A 96 18.12 12.95 -8.46
C TYR A 96 17.93 13.77 -9.74
N ALA A 97 16.84 13.56 -10.48
CA ALA A 97 16.53 14.36 -11.66
C ALA A 97 16.43 15.86 -11.30
N ARG A 98 15.72 16.20 -10.22
CA ARG A 98 15.59 17.59 -9.74
C ARG A 98 16.92 18.20 -9.31
N ILE A 99 17.79 17.43 -8.65
CA ILE A 99 19.14 17.88 -8.27
C ILE A 99 19.96 18.23 -9.53
N LEU A 100 19.97 17.34 -10.52
CA LEU A 100 20.69 17.57 -11.78
C LEU A 100 20.14 18.78 -12.53
N TYR A 101 18.82 18.91 -12.62
CA TYR A 101 18.16 20.08 -13.18
C TYR A 101 18.63 21.38 -12.51
N ASN A 102 18.61 21.43 -11.18
CA ASN A 102 19.05 22.60 -10.41
C ASN A 102 20.55 22.90 -10.54
N LYS A 103 21.35 21.92 -10.96
CA LYS A 103 22.78 22.08 -11.29
C LYS A 103 23.03 22.47 -12.75
N GLY A 104 22.00 22.68 -13.55
CA GLY A 104 22.11 22.98 -14.99
C GLY A 104 22.40 21.76 -15.87
N LEU A 105 22.36 20.55 -15.32
CA LEU A 105 22.64 19.29 -16.00
C LEU A 105 21.35 18.72 -16.63
N TYR A 106 20.77 19.46 -17.58
CA TYR A 106 19.43 19.18 -18.12
C TYR A 106 19.33 17.85 -18.86
N LEU A 107 20.30 17.52 -19.72
CA LEU A 107 20.30 16.26 -20.47
C LEU A 107 20.39 15.05 -19.55
N GLN A 108 21.18 15.16 -18.47
CA GLN A 108 21.31 14.11 -17.47
C GLN A 108 20.01 13.97 -16.66
N SER A 109 19.36 15.09 -16.32
CA SER A 109 18.02 15.07 -15.70
C SER A 109 17.00 14.36 -16.61
N LEU A 110 16.95 14.70 -17.90
CA LEU A 110 16.03 14.08 -18.87
C LEU A 110 16.27 12.56 -18.98
N LYS A 111 17.54 12.12 -18.98
CA LYS A 111 17.88 10.69 -19.00
C LYS A 111 17.39 9.93 -17.76
N ILE A 112 17.39 10.57 -16.59
CA ILE A 112 16.80 9.96 -15.38
C ILE A 112 15.28 9.90 -15.52
N LEU A 113 14.65 10.97 -16.00
CA LEU A 113 13.20 11.03 -16.18
C LEU A 113 12.68 9.97 -17.14
N GLU A 114 13.39 9.70 -18.24
CA GLU A 114 13.07 8.63 -19.17
C GLU A 114 13.00 7.27 -18.45
N ARG A 115 14.03 6.93 -17.67
CA ARG A 115 14.05 5.69 -16.86
C ARG A 115 12.95 5.66 -15.80
N VAL A 116 12.65 6.79 -15.17
CA VAL A 116 11.54 6.90 -14.21
C VAL A 116 10.22 6.56 -14.90
N LYS A 117 9.98 7.04 -16.11
CA LYS A 117 8.76 6.72 -16.86
C LYS A 117 8.71 5.25 -17.25
N GLU A 118 9.79 4.69 -17.80
CA GLU A 118 9.86 3.27 -18.15
C GLU A 118 9.56 2.38 -16.94
N LEU A 119 10.21 2.66 -15.82
CA LEU A 119 10.01 1.92 -14.59
C LEU A 119 8.58 2.10 -14.06
N ALA A 120 8.06 3.33 -14.02
CA ALA A 120 6.71 3.59 -13.57
C ALA A 120 5.65 2.92 -14.46
N ILE A 121 5.84 2.88 -15.78
CA ILE A 121 4.96 2.14 -16.71
C ILE A 121 4.96 0.65 -16.38
N SER A 122 6.15 0.05 -16.17
CA SER A 122 6.27 -1.38 -15.87
C SER A 122 5.58 -1.80 -14.57
N PHE A 123 5.44 -0.87 -13.62
CA PHE A 123 4.82 -1.10 -12.31
C PHE A 123 3.44 -0.44 -12.14
N ASN A 124 2.83 0.04 -13.22
CA ASN A 124 1.52 0.74 -13.21
C ASN A 124 1.47 1.98 -12.27
N GLN A 125 2.56 2.76 -12.19
CA GLN A 125 2.70 3.89 -11.28
C GLN A 125 2.38 5.23 -11.96
N GLU A 126 1.12 5.47 -12.35
CA GLU A 126 0.74 6.64 -13.18
C GLU A 126 1.06 7.99 -12.56
N SER A 127 1.00 8.11 -11.23
CA SER A 127 1.33 9.35 -10.52
C SER A 127 2.79 9.77 -10.71
N PHE A 128 3.70 8.80 -10.86
CA PHE A 128 5.11 9.06 -11.10
C PHE A 128 5.38 9.41 -12.56
N ILE A 129 4.65 8.80 -13.51
CA ILE A 129 4.67 9.19 -14.93
C ILE A 129 4.26 10.66 -15.08
N ILE A 130 3.15 11.08 -14.43
CA ILE A 130 2.68 12.47 -14.45
C ILE A 130 3.76 13.43 -13.92
N GLN A 131 4.41 13.08 -12.80
CA GLN A 131 5.49 13.91 -12.24
C GLN A 131 6.70 14.00 -13.16
N ALA A 132 7.09 12.89 -13.79
CA ALA A 132 8.20 12.86 -14.72
C ALA A 132 7.91 13.73 -15.95
N ILE A 133 6.75 13.55 -16.60
CA ILE A 133 6.33 14.35 -17.75
C ILE A 133 6.24 15.84 -17.38
N SER A 134 5.75 16.17 -16.18
CA SER A 134 5.70 17.56 -15.72
C SER A 134 7.10 18.18 -15.64
N LEU A 135 8.09 17.46 -15.14
CA LEU A 135 9.48 17.94 -15.10
C LEU A 135 10.11 17.99 -16.50
N GLU A 136 9.84 17.02 -17.37
CA GLU A 136 10.29 17.04 -18.77
C GLU A 136 9.75 18.28 -19.50
N LYS A 137 8.44 18.55 -19.40
CA LYS A 137 7.81 19.74 -20.00
C LYS A 137 8.44 21.03 -19.50
N LYS A 138 8.74 21.12 -18.19
CA LYS A 138 9.43 22.27 -17.60
C LYS A 138 10.82 22.46 -18.22
N ILE A 139 11.59 21.39 -18.39
CA ILE A 139 12.93 21.44 -18.97
C ILE A 139 12.86 21.89 -20.43
N GLU A 140 12.02 21.26 -21.24
CA GLU A 140 11.86 21.56 -22.68
C GLU A 140 11.38 23.00 -22.92
N THR A 141 10.53 23.54 -22.03
CA THR A 141 10.00 24.90 -22.18
C THR A 141 11.04 25.98 -21.84
N LEU A 142 11.94 25.71 -20.88
CA LEU A 142 12.86 26.72 -20.34
C LEU A 142 14.27 26.66 -20.94
N HIS A 143 14.63 25.55 -21.59
CA HIS A 143 16.01 25.29 -22.00
C HIS A 143 16.09 24.72 -23.42
N ILE A 144 17.09 25.15 -24.18
CA ILE A 144 17.39 24.59 -25.50
C ILE A 144 18.01 23.20 -25.29
N THR A 145 17.18 22.16 -25.36
CA THR A 145 17.57 20.75 -25.22
C THR A 145 18.04 20.11 -26.53
N ARG A 146 17.92 20.82 -27.67
CA ARG A 146 18.09 20.28 -29.03
C ARG A 146 17.25 19.03 -29.25
N SER A 147 16.02 19.05 -28.75
CA SER A 147 15.11 17.91 -28.78
C SER A 147 14.72 17.53 -30.20
N ILE A 148 14.41 16.24 -30.37
CA ILE A 148 13.94 15.65 -31.61
C ILE A 148 12.66 16.36 -32.05
N GLU A 149 12.50 16.58 -33.36
CA GLU A 149 11.27 17.07 -33.99
C GLU A 149 10.04 16.34 -33.42
N ASN A 150 8.98 17.08 -33.09
CA ASN A 150 7.75 16.58 -32.46
C ASN A 150 7.83 16.15 -30.97
N ARG A 151 8.84 16.59 -30.21
CA ARG A 151 8.91 16.29 -28.75
C ARG A 151 7.74 16.90 -27.96
N ALA A 152 7.34 18.12 -28.28
CA ALA A 152 6.27 18.83 -27.59
C ALA A 152 4.90 18.13 -27.76
N GLU A 153 4.59 17.72 -28.99
CA GLU A 153 3.37 17.00 -29.36
C GLU A 153 3.30 15.65 -28.63
N ARG A 154 4.42 14.90 -28.62
CA ARG A 154 4.50 13.62 -27.88
C ARG A 154 4.29 13.79 -26.39
N LEU A 155 4.98 14.74 -25.76
CA LEU A 155 4.81 15.01 -24.32
C LEU A 155 3.39 15.51 -23.99
N SER A 156 2.74 16.21 -24.91
CA SER A 156 1.35 16.63 -24.77
C SER A 156 0.40 15.43 -24.80
N ALA A 157 0.52 14.57 -25.81
CA ALA A 157 -0.28 13.36 -25.95
C ALA A 157 -0.09 12.42 -24.75
N GLU A 158 1.16 12.12 -24.37
CA GLU A 158 1.49 11.25 -23.24
C GLU A 158 0.90 11.78 -21.93
N ALA A 159 0.97 13.10 -21.70
CA ALA A 159 0.36 13.72 -20.53
C ALA A 159 -1.16 13.56 -20.50
N ASN A 160 -1.83 13.76 -21.64
CA ASN A 160 -3.29 13.65 -21.71
C ASN A 160 -3.73 12.19 -21.48
N GLU A 161 -3.04 11.23 -22.08
CA GLU A 161 -3.31 9.80 -21.92
C GLU A 161 -3.18 9.36 -20.47
N VAL A 162 -2.05 9.66 -19.81
CA VAL A 162 -1.85 9.25 -18.41
C VAL A 162 -2.81 9.92 -17.44
N ASN A 163 -3.20 11.19 -17.70
CA ASN A 163 -4.18 11.88 -16.87
C ASN A 163 -5.58 11.28 -17.03
N GLU A 164 -5.97 10.89 -18.24
CA GLU A 164 -7.25 10.25 -18.48
C GLU A 164 -7.31 8.87 -17.80
N LYS A 165 -6.24 8.07 -17.95
CA LYS A 165 -6.08 6.81 -17.21
C LYS A 165 -6.23 7.02 -15.70
N ARG A 166 -5.51 7.99 -15.14
CA ARG A 166 -5.55 8.31 -13.71
C ARG A 166 -6.93 8.78 -13.25
N ARG A 167 -7.66 9.51 -14.10
CA ARG A 167 -9.04 9.95 -13.82
C ARG A 167 -9.96 8.75 -13.64
N ILE A 168 -9.87 7.75 -14.50
CA ILE A 168 -10.68 6.52 -14.42
C ILE A 168 -10.33 5.73 -13.14
N ILE A 169 -9.04 5.51 -12.87
CA ILE A 169 -8.56 4.87 -11.63
C ILE A 169 -9.12 5.57 -10.39
N THR A 170 -9.07 6.90 -10.36
CA THR A 170 -9.56 7.71 -9.23
C THR A 170 -11.07 7.56 -9.05
N ARG A 171 -11.85 7.55 -10.13
CA ARG A 171 -13.30 7.37 -10.03
C ARG A 171 -13.68 5.97 -9.55
N LEU A 172 -13.02 4.92 -10.05
CA LEU A 172 -13.29 3.54 -9.64
C LEU A 172 -12.87 3.28 -8.19
N SER A 173 -11.69 3.75 -7.77
CA SER A 173 -11.24 3.63 -6.38
C SER A 173 -12.16 4.37 -5.41
N ASN A 174 -12.63 5.58 -5.78
CA ASN A 174 -13.62 6.32 -5.01
C ASN A 174 -14.95 5.55 -4.90
N LEU A 175 -15.41 4.92 -5.99
CA LEU A 175 -16.61 4.11 -5.96
C LEU A 175 -16.47 2.93 -4.99
N ALA A 176 -15.39 2.15 -5.11
CA ALA A 176 -15.10 1.03 -4.22
C ALA A 176 -15.05 1.46 -2.74
N LEU A 177 -14.34 2.57 -2.43
CA LEU A 177 -14.22 3.09 -1.07
C LEU A 177 -15.56 3.56 -0.50
N ARG A 178 -16.40 4.18 -1.32
CA ARG A 178 -17.71 4.67 -0.89
C ARG A 178 -18.70 3.52 -0.68
N LEU A 179 -18.67 2.47 -1.50
CA LEU A 179 -19.46 1.26 -1.27
C LEU A 179 -19.03 0.55 0.01
N TYR A 180 -17.72 0.45 0.26
CA TYR A 180 -17.22 -0.07 1.54
C TYR A 180 -17.72 0.77 2.73
N SER A 181 -17.64 2.10 2.62
CA SER A 181 -18.12 3.02 3.67
C SER A 181 -19.62 2.89 3.89
N TRP A 182 -20.40 2.69 2.82
CA TRP A 182 -21.83 2.42 2.90
C TRP A 182 -22.12 1.12 3.64
N TYR A 183 -21.39 0.04 3.36
CA TYR A 183 -21.54 -1.25 4.04
C TYR A 183 -21.23 -1.14 5.53
N ILE A 184 -20.15 -0.46 5.92
CA ILE A 184 -19.81 -0.25 7.33
C ILE A 184 -20.93 0.50 8.07
N LYS A 185 -21.58 1.45 7.40
CA LYS A 185 -22.65 2.26 8.01
C LYS A 185 -24.00 1.52 8.08
N ASN A 186 -24.35 0.74 7.06
CA ASN A 186 -25.71 0.22 6.89
C ASN A 186 -25.82 -1.31 7.00
N GLY A 187 -24.70 -2.04 6.94
CA GLY A 187 -24.69 -3.50 6.81
C GLY A 187 -25.09 -3.97 5.42
N HIS A 188 -25.66 -5.17 5.33
CA HIS A 188 -26.29 -5.67 4.10
C HIS A 188 -27.60 -4.93 3.79
N ALA A 189 -27.99 -4.91 2.52
CA ALA A 189 -29.31 -4.44 2.12
C ALA A 189 -30.39 -5.30 2.80
N ARG A 190 -31.39 -4.65 3.42
CA ARG A 190 -32.41 -5.35 4.23
C ARG A 190 -33.76 -5.47 3.52
N ASN A 191 -33.93 -4.74 2.42
CA ASN A 191 -35.16 -4.67 1.64
C ASN A 191 -34.84 -4.20 0.21
N GLU A 192 -35.83 -4.29 -0.68
CA GLU A 192 -35.70 -3.92 -2.10
C GLU A 192 -35.33 -2.44 -2.30
N LYS A 193 -35.71 -1.56 -1.38
CA LYS A 193 -35.38 -0.12 -1.46
C LYS A 193 -33.89 0.11 -1.22
N ASP A 194 -33.31 -0.55 -0.21
CA ASP A 194 -31.87 -0.50 0.07
C ASP A 194 -31.08 -1.06 -1.13
N GLU A 195 -31.55 -2.18 -1.70
CA GLU A 195 -30.95 -2.81 -2.87
C GLU A 195 -31.03 -1.91 -4.12
N THR A 196 -32.20 -1.35 -4.42
CA THR A 196 -32.38 -0.43 -5.55
C THR A 196 -31.48 0.80 -5.40
N GLY A 197 -31.44 1.37 -4.19
CA GLY A 197 -30.61 2.54 -3.90
C GLY A 197 -29.12 2.31 -4.11
N VAL A 198 -28.58 1.15 -3.71
CA VAL A 198 -27.15 0.84 -3.94
C VAL A 198 -26.86 0.56 -5.42
N ILE A 199 -27.79 -0.06 -6.16
CA ILE A 199 -27.65 -0.28 -7.61
C ILE A 199 -27.65 1.05 -8.36
N GLU A 200 -28.59 1.95 -8.06
CA GLU A 200 -28.66 3.28 -8.65
C GLU A 200 -27.40 4.09 -8.34
N TYR A 201 -26.96 4.06 -7.08
CA TYR A 201 -25.72 4.70 -6.66
C TYR A 201 -24.52 4.19 -7.47
N PHE A 202 -24.39 2.87 -7.59
CA PHE A 202 -23.33 2.22 -8.35
C PHE A 202 -23.33 2.67 -9.82
N LYS A 203 -24.49 2.59 -10.49
CA LYS A 203 -24.64 2.97 -11.90
C LYS A 203 -24.32 4.45 -12.13
N ALA A 204 -24.76 5.33 -11.24
CA ALA A 204 -24.53 6.76 -11.36
C ALA A 204 -23.04 7.15 -11.20
N HIS A 205 -22.26 6.36 -10.46
CA HIS A 205 -20.86 6.66 -10.16
C HIS A 205 -19.86 5.83 -10.97
N LEU A 206 -20.28 4.72 -11.59
CA LEU A 206 -19.46 3.91 -12.47
C LEU A 206 -19.01 4.74 -13.68
N PRO A 207 -17.70 4.88 -13.96
CA PRO A 207 -17.24 5.56 -15.16
C PRO A 207 -17.74 4.86 -16.44
N PRO A 208 -18.15 5.61 -17.48
CA PRO A 208 -18.39 5.03 -18.79
C PRO A 208 -17.18 4.23 -19.27
N GLU A 209 -17.43 3.17 -20.04
CA GLU A 209 -16.38 2.34 -20.66
C GLU A 209 -15.42 1.66 -19.66
N SER A 210 -15.77 1.61 -18.37
CA SER A 210 -14.96 0.92 -17.35
C SER A 210 -14.70 -0.54 -17.69
N GLU A 211 -15.64 -1.21 -18.36
CA GLU A 211 -15.53 -2.63 -18.74
C GLU A 211 -14.49 -2.89 -19.84
N PHE A 212 -14.12 -1.87 -20.61
CA PHE A 212 -13.14 -1.98 -21.69
C PHE A 212 -11.71 -1.60 -21.25
N GLN A 213 -11.53 -1.20 -19.98
CA GLN A 213 -10.24 -0.81 -19.46
C GLN A 213 -9.32 -2.02 -19.31
N THR A 214 -8.06 -1.86 -19.72
CA THR A 214 -7.04 -2.92 -19.74
C THR A 214 -5.95 -2.72 -18.69
N GLY A 215 -5.87 -1.55 -18.07
CA GLY A 215 -4.92 -1.28 -16.99
C GLY A 215 -5.17 -2.12 -15.74
N PHE A 216 -4.13 -2.32 -14.93
CA PHE A 216 -4.23 -3.14 -13.72
C PHE A 216 -5.16 -2.51 -12.69
N TYR A 217 -4.90 -1.26 -12.30
CA TYR A 217 -5.67 -0.59 -11.24
C TYR A 217 -7.12 -0.33 -11.64
N GLU A 218 -7.40 0.01 -12.89
CA GLU A 218 -8.76 0.17 -13.41
C GLU A 218 -9.55 -1.12 -13.23
N ARG A 219 -9.01 -2.26 -13.69
CA ARG A 219 -9.67 -3.55 -13.55
C ARG A 219 -9.81 -3.96 -12.09
N MET A 220 -8.76 -3.76 -11.29
CA MET A 220 -8.78 -4.10 -9.86
C MET A 220 -9.89 -3.34 -9.12
N TYR A 221 -9.95 -2.00 -9.26
CA TYR A 221 -10.96 -1.19 -8.58
C TYR A 221 -12.36 -1.41 -9.14
N LEU A 222 -12.49 -1.71 -10.44
CA LEU A 222 -13.75 -2.14 -11.02
C LEU A 222 -14.25 -3.44 -10.36
N TYR A 223 -13.40 -4.45 -10.26
CA TYR A 223 -13.76 -5.74 -9.66
C TYR A 223 -14.09 -5.57 -8.17
N GLN A 224 -13.31 -4.77 -7.43
CA GLN A 224 -13.63 -4.44 -6.04
C GLN A 224 -14.98 -3.72 -5.90
N SER A 225 -15.30 -2.79 -6.80
CA SER A 225 -16.59 -2.09 -6.79
C SER A 225 -17.75 -3.07 -6.97
N TYR A 226 -17.65 -3.99 -7.94
CA TYR A 226 -18.65 -5.04 -8.12
C TYR A 226 -18.70 -6.03 -6.96
N CYS A 227 -17.55 -6.38 -6.35
CA CYS A 227 -17.51 -7.21 -5.14
C CYS A 227 -18.33 -6.56 -4.02
N TRP A 228 -18.13 -5.27 -3.76
CA TRP A 228 -18.88 -4.57 -2.73
C TRP A 228 -20.36 -4.46 -3.05
N LEU A 229 -20.72 -4.13 -4.29
CA LEU A 229 -22.11 -4.11 -4.72
C LEU A 229 -22.80 -5.47 -4.48
N ALA A 230 -22.16 -6.55 -4.91
CA ALA A 230 -22.68 -7.90 -4.76
C ALA A 230 -22.77 -8.32 -3.28
N PHE A 231 -21.74 -8.02 -2.50
CA PHE A 231 -21.68 -8.36 -1.09
C PHE A 231 -22.76 -7.63 -0.27
N ILE A 232 -22.96 -6.34 -0.52
CA ILE A 232 -24.04 -5.55 0.09
C ILE A 232 -25.41 -6.19 -0.17
N ARG A 233 -25.62 -6.64 -1.42
CA ARG A 233 -26.88 -7.24 -1.87
C ARG A 233 -27.03 -8.73 -1.55
N GLN A 234 -26.01 -9.35 -0.96
CA GLN A 234 -25.94 -10.80 -0.73
C GLN A 234 -26.06 -11.63 -2.03
N ASP A 235 -25.66 -11.05 -3.17
CA ASP A 235 -25.54 -11.76 -4.44
C ASP A 235 -24.23 -12.55 -4.45
N PHE A 236 -24.25 -13.74 -3.82
CA PHE A 236 -23.05 -14.56 -3.63
C PHE A 236 -22.43 -15.04 -4.94
N LEU A 237 -23.22 -15.23 -6.00
CA LEU A 237 -22.71 -15.62 -7.31
C LEU A 237 -21.93 -14.48 -7.97
N MET A 238 -22.46 -13.25 -7.94
CA MET A 238 -21.75 -12.09 -8.44
C MET A 238 -20.52 -11.78 -7.56
N TYR A 239 -20.64 -11.93 -6.24
CA TYR A 239 -19.52 -11.76 -5.32
C TYR A 239 -18.38 -12.72 -5.65
N TYR A 240 -18.67 -14.02 -5.84
CA TYR A 240 -17.68 -14.99 -6.29
C TYR A 240 -17.06 -14.61 -7.64
N ARG A 241 -17.89 -14.26 -8.63
CA ARG A 241 -17.42 -13.92 -9.98
C ARG A 241 -16.37 -12.80 -9.95
N TYR A 242 -16.63 -11.72 -9.20
CA TYR A 242 -15.73 -10.57 -9.20
C TYR A 242 -14.57 -10.69 -8.21
N THR A 243 -14.70 -11.46 -7.13
CA THR A 243 -13.56 -11.79 -6.27
C THR A 243 -12.57 -12.71 -6.98
N GLN A 244 -13.07 -13.70 -7.75
CA GLN A 244 -12.22 -14.53 -8.60
C GLN A 244 -11.48 -13.66 -9.63
N LYS A 245 -12.18 -12.82 -10.40
CA LYS A 245 -11.54 -11.89 -11.36
C LYS A 245 -10.48 -10.98 -10.71
N TRP A 246 -10.71 -10.55 -9.47
CA TRP A 246 -9.73 -9.77 -8.72
C TRP A 246 -8.47 -10.60 -8.43
N VAL A 247 -8.60 -11.83 -7.94
CA VAL A 247 -7.44 -12.69 -7.69
C VAL A 247 -6.74 -13.10 -9.00
N ASP A 248 -7.50 -13.45 -10.04
CA ASP A 248 -6.98 -13.80 -11.37
C ASP A 248 -6.13 -12.67 -11.96
N LEU A 249 -6.43 -11.41 -11.63
CA LEU A 249 -5.64 -10.26 -12.08
C LEU A 249 -4.20 -10.31 -11.53
N PHE A 250 -4.02 -10.76 -10.28
CA PHE A 250 -2.69 -10.95 -9.69
C PHE A 250 -2.01 -12.22 -10.23
N GLU A 251 -2.76 -13.27 -10.58
CA GLU A 251 -2.20 -14.44 -11.25
C GLU A 251 -1.70 -14.09 -12.66
N ALA A 252 -2.41 -13.23 -13.38
CA ALA A 252 -2.01 -12.74 -14.69
C ALA A 252 -0.82 -11.76 -14.64
N GLN A 253 -0.62 -11.08 -13.51
CA GLN A 253 0.51 -10.16 -13.29
C GLN A 253 1.16 -10.39 -11.91
N PRO A 254 1.91 -11.51 -11.72
CA PRO A 254 2.39 -11.92 -10.39
C PRO A 254 3.27 -10.89 -9.69
N PHE A 255 4.02 -10.08 -10.42
CA PHE A 255 4.85 -9.01 -9.85
C PHE A 255 4.02 -7.99 -9.05
N MET A 256 2.73 -7.81 -9.38
CA MET A 256 1.84 -6.93 -8.62
C MET A 256 1.54 -7.44 -7.22
N ILE A 257 1.81 -8.71 -6.90
CA ILE A 257 1.73 -9.23 -5.52
C ILE A 257 2.80 -8.54 -4.64
N GLU A 258 3.98 -8.24 -5.18
CA GLU A 258 5.04 -7.53 -4.47
C GLU A 258 4.73 -6.03 -4.35
N VAL A 259 4.12 -5.45 -5.38
CA VAL A 259 3.76 -4.02 -5.44
C VAL A 259 2.55 -3.72 -4.54
N GLU A 260 1.52 -4.56 -4.60
CA GLU A 260 0.22 -4.36 -3.94
C GLU A 260 -0.20 -5.57 -3.06
N PRO A 261 0.65 -6.00 -2.10
CA PRO A 261 0.39 -7.19 -1.31
C PRO A 261 -0.89 -7.07 -0.49
N GLY A 262 -1.22 -5.86 0.00
CA GLY A 262 -2.44 -5.63 0.77
C GLY A 262 -3.72 -5.89 -0.04
N HIS A 263 -3.74 -5.50 -1.32
CA HIS A 263 -4.86 -5.79 -2.20
C HIS A 263 -4.95 -7.28 -2.54
N TYR A 264 -3.83 -7.96 -2.76
CA TYR A 264 -3.83 -9.42 -2.97
C TYR A 264 -4.37 -10.17 -1.74
N ILE A 265 -3.87 -9.84 -0.54
CA ILE A 265 -4.31 -10.41 0.74
C ILE A 265 -5.82 -10.25 0.91
N LYS A 266 -6.35 -9.05 0.63
CA LYS A 266 -7.80 -8.79 0.72
C LYS A 266 -8.60 -9.53 -0.35
N GLY A 267 -8.08 -9.64 -1.57
CA GLY A 267 -8.68 -10.42 -2.65
C GLY A 267 -8.80 -11.91 -2.27
N MET A 268 -7.73 -12.51 -1.75
CA MET A 268 -7.73 -13.90 -1.28
C MET A 268 -8.71 -14.12 -0.12
N HIS A 269 -8.75 -13.21 0.85
CA HIS A 269 -9.75 -13.27 1.93
C HIS A 269 -11.18 -13.28 1.38
N ASN A 270 -11.49 -12.35 0.47
CA ASN A 270 -12.83 -12.26 -0.11
C ASN A 270 -13.16 -13.47 -0.99
N LEU A 271 -12.20 -14.02 -1.75
CA LEU A 271 -12.39 -15.22 -2.55
C LEU A 271 -12.70 -16.44 -1.68
N MET A 272 -11.97 -16.63 -0.57
CA MET A 272 -12.24 -17.71 0.38
C MET A 272 -13.63 -17.54 1.01
N ASN A 273 -14.02 -16.32 1.41
CA ASN A 273 -15.38 -16.06 1.91
C ASN A 273 -16.45 -16.36 0.85
N ALA A 274 -16.25 -15.95 -0.40
CA ALA A 274 -17.20 -16.23 -1.47
C ALA A 274 -17.37 -17.75 -1.71
N HIS A 275 -16.27 -18.52 -1.64
CA HIS A 275 -16.34 -19.97 -1.66
C HIS A 275 -17.06 -20.56 -0.45
N PHE A 276 -16.89 -19.95 0.72
CA PHE A 276 -17.60 -20.36 1.93
C PHE A 276 -19.11 -20.17 1.80
N ASP A 277 -19.54 -18.96 1.40
CA ASP A 277 -20.95 -18.59 1.23
C ASP A 277 -21.66 -19.50 0.22
N LEU A 278 -20.97 -19.86 -0.87
CA LEU A 278 -21.48 -20.76 -1.91
C LEU A 278 -21.30 -22.25 -1.59
N ARG A 279 -20.73 -22.60 -0.44
CA ARG A 279 -20.40 -23.99 -0.07
C ARG A 279 -19.56 -24.70 -1.14
N ASN A 280 -18.62 -24.01 -1.75
CA ASN A 280 -17.73 -24.56 -2.77
C ASN A 280 -16.51 -25.24 -2.14
N TYR A 281 -16.73 -26.40 -1.49
CA TYR A 281 -15.74 -27.13 -0.69
C TYR A 281 -14.39 -27.29 -1.40
N ARG A 282 -14.40 -27.76 -2.65
CA ARG A 282 -13.18 -28.06 -3.40
C ARG A 282 -12.38 -26.80 -3.70
N LYS A 283 -13.03 -25.74 -4.23
CA LYS A 283 -12.31 -24.51 -4.56
C LYS A 283 -11.90 -23.73 -3.31
N PHE A 284 -12.68 -23.80 -2.23
CA PHE A 284 -12.29 -23.26 -0.93
C PHE A 284 -10.94 -23.84 -0.47
N ALA A 285 -10.80 -25.17 -0.49
CA ALA A 285 -9.57 -25.84 -0.05
C ALA A 285 -8.36 -25.44 -0.92
N LEU A 286 -8.55 -25.28 -2.23
CA LEU A 286 -7.49 -24.81 -3.14
C LEU A 286 -7.07 -23.37 -2.83
N ALA A 287 -8.04 -22.45 -2.64
CA ALA A 287 -7.77 -21.07 -2.30
C ALA A 287 -7.07 -20.95 -0.92
N LEU A 288 -7.51 -21.72 0.06
CA LEU A 288 -6.88 -21.78 1.39
C LEU A 288 -5.42 -22.24 1.28
N LYS A 289 -5.15 -23.32 0.55
CA LYS A 289 -3.78 -23.81 0.34
C LYS A 289 -2.90 -22.80 -0.39
N ALA A 290 -3.43 -22.10 -1.39
CA ALA A 290 -2.71 -21.03 -2.08
C ALA A 290 -2.35 -19.90 -1.11
N PHE A 291 -3.29 -19.51 -0.23
CA PHE A 291 -3.04 -18.46 0.76
C PHE A 291 -2.08 -18.89 1.88
N GLU A 292 -2.10 -20.17 2.29
CA GLU A 292 -1.09 -20.75 3.18
C GLU A 292 0.31 -20.68 2.56
N ASN A 293 0.45 -21.05 1.28
CA ASN A 293 1.72 -20.93 0.58
C ASN A 293 2.20 -19.47 0.52
N PHE A 294 1.30 -18.53 0.20
CA PHE A 294 1.62 -17.11 0.22
C PHE A 294 2.07 -16.64 1.61
N SER A 295 1.45 -17.12 2.69
CA SER A 295 1.81 -16.73 4.06
C SER A 295 3.25 -17.07 4.45
N ASN A 296 3.86 -18.06 3.79
CA ASN A 296 5.26 -18.45 3.99
C ASN A 296 6.23 -17.71 3.06
N SER A 297 5.74 -16.85 2.15
CA SER A 297 6.57 -16.09 1.22
C SER A 297 7.30 -14.93 1.89
N ALA A 298 8.36 -14.43 1.25
CA ALA A 298 9.04 -13.22 1.69
C ALA A 298 8.10 -12.01 1.69
N VAL A 299 7.25 -11.86 0.67
CA VAL A 299 6.32 -10.73 0.49
C VAL A 299 5.31 -10.63 1.64
N ALA A 300 4.73 -11.76 2.06
CA ALA A 300 3.79 -11.80 3.17
C ALA A 300 4.43 -11.40 4.52
N ASN A 301 5.74 -11.65 4.65
CA ASN A 301 6.49 -11.41 5.89
C ASN A 301 7.35 -10.13 5.87
N GLN A 302 7.42 -9.44 4.73
CA GLN A 302 8.26 -8.27 4.51
C GLN A 302 7.84 -7.06 5.37
N HIS A 303 6.53 -6.92 5.61
CA HIS A 303 5.96 -5.82 6.38
C HIS A 303 5.04 -6.35 7.47
N ASP A 304 5.09 -5.72 8.64
CA ASP A 304 4.22 -6.07 9.78
C ASP A 304 2.74 -6.06 9.41
N ASN A 305 2.31 -5.08 8.61
CA ASN A 305 0.93 -4.98 8.15
C ASN A 305 0.51 -6.21 7.32
N ASN A 306 1.35 -6.66 6.38
CA ASN A 306 1.07 -7.84 5.56
C ASN A 306 1.00 -9.09 6.42
N ARG A 307 1.96 -9.23 7.36
CA ARG A 307 2.03 -10.38 8.26
C ARG A 307 0.80 -10.47 9.16
N ILE A 308 0.39 -9.36 9.77
CA ILE A 308 -0.79 -9.30 10.63
C ILE A 308 -2.07 -9.60 9.85
N GLN A 309 -2.27 -8.96 8.69
CA GLN A 309 -3.49 -9.19 7.90
C GLN A 309 -3.56 -10.62 7.36
N THR A 310 -2.43 -11.16 6.88
CA THR A 310 -2.34 -12.55 6.42
C THR A 310 -2.67 -13.52 7.55
N PHE A 311 -2.09 -13.30 8.73
CA PHE A 311 -2.39 -14.12 9.92
C PHE A 311 -3.88 -14.11 10.26
N VAL A 312 -4.50 -12.92 10.35
CA VAL A 312 -5.92 -12.79 10.69
C VAL A 312 -6.78 -13.52 9.67
N TYR A 313 -6.61 -13.23 8.39
CA TYR A 313 -7.46 -13.82 7.35
C TYR A 313 -7.21 -15.32 7.16
N LEU A 314 -5.98 -15.79 7.35
CA LEU A 314 -5.66 -17.20 7.22
C LEU A 314 -6.32 -18.00 8.35
N ASN A 315 -6.23 -17.53 9.60
CA ASN A 315 -6.86 -18.23 10.72
C ASN A 315 -8.39 -18.21 10.60
N SER A 316 -8.99 -17.09 10.20
CA SER A 316 -10.43 -17.03 9.91
C SER A 316 -10.83 -18.02 8.81
N ALA A 317 -10.03 -18.15 7.75
CA ALA A 317 -10.31 -19.12 6.68
C ALA A 317 -10.14 -20.57 7.15
N LYS A 318 -9.16 -20.88 8.01
CA LYS A 318 -9.02 -22.21 8.61
C LYS A 318 -10.21 -22.59 9.47
N LEU A 319 -10.69 -21.67 10.31
CA LEU A 319 -11.92 -21.88 11.08
C LEU A 319 -13.12 -22.13 10.17
N ASN A 320 -13.29 -21.31 9.13
CA ASN A 320 -14.34 -21.49 8.12
C ASN A 320 -14.25 -22.84 7.40
N HIS A 321 -13.03 -23.35 7.16
CA HIS A 321 -12.82 -24.69 6.59
C HIS A 321 -13.39 -25.78 7.49
N HIS A 322 -13.07 -25.74 8.79
CA HIS A 322 -13.57 -26.71 9.75
C HIS A 322 -15.09 -26.61 9.92
N ILE A 323 -15.65 -25.40 9.92
CA ILE A 323 -17.10 -25.17 10.00
C ILE A 323 -17.80 -25.83 8.80
N ILE A 324 -17.29 -25.62 7.59
CA ILE A 324 -17.88 -26.20 6.38
C ILE A 324 -17.78 -27.73 6.36
N LEU A 325 -16.70 -28.31 6.88
CA LEU A 325 -16.51 -29.75 6.94
C LEU A 325 -17.18 -30.41 8.16
N GLY A 326 -17.72 -29.63 9.11
CA GLY A 326 -18.28 -30.15 10.35
C GLY A 326 -17.26 -30.68 11.35
N THR A 327 -15.98 -30.35 11.20
CA THR A 327 -14.86 -30.82 12.06
C THR A 327 -14.63 -29.88 13.26
N PHE A 328 -15.70 -29.60 14.01
CA PHE A 328 -15.70 -28.60 15.09
C PHE A 328 -14.69 -28.88 16.21
N LYS A 329 -14.41 -30.16 16.51
CA LYS A 329 -13.42 -30.54 17.53
C LYS A 329 -12.02 -30.05 17.15
N ASP A 330 -11.66 -30.16 15.88
CA ASP A 330 -10.35 -29.72 15.39
C ASP A 330 -10.28 -28.18 15.33
N ALA A 331 -11.41 -27.51 15.05
CA ALA A 331 -11.49 -26.05 15.07
C ALA A 331 -11.16 -25.44 16.44
N LEU A 332 -11.50 -26.14 17.55
CA LEU A 332 -11.20 -25.68 18.90
C LEU A 332 -9.69 -25.55 19.18
N LEU A 333 -8.85 -26.34 18.49
CA LEU A 333 -7.39 -26.27 18.62
C LEU A 333 -6.80 -24.99 18.01
N LEU A 334 -7.57 -24.26 17.18
CA LEU A 334 -7.14 -23.03 16.51
C LEU A 334 -7.52 -21.76 17.29
N VAL A 335 -8.36 -21.87 18.32
CA VAL A 335 -8.80 -20.71 19.12
C VAL A 335 -7.87 -20.56 20.34
N PRO A 336 -7.16 -19.44 20.50
CA PRO A 336 -6.32 -19.20 21.67
C PRO A 336 -7.16 -19.22 22.96
N HIS A 337 -6.68 -19.92 23.98
CA HIS A 337 -7.29 -19.97 25.32
C HIS A 337 -6.96 -18.75 26.18
#